data_AF-A0A1D2A5A1-F1
#
_entry.id   AF-A0A1D2A5A1-F1
#
_cell.length_a   1.000
_cell.length_b   1.000
_cell.length_c   1.000
_cell.angle_alpha   90.00
_cell.angle_beta   90.00
_cell.angle_gamma   90.00
#
_symmetry.space_group_name_H-M   'P 1'
#
loop_
_entity.id
_entity.type
_entity.pdbx_description
1 polymer ?
#
loop_
_entity_poly.entity_id
_entity_poly.type
_entity_poly.pdbx_seq_one_letter_code
_entity_poly.pdbx_strand_id
1 'polypeptide(L)'
;MLGGRWIAAALVLLAAGSAWEACRPALTIVGNVTLDMVNGKPSLGGAVAYAAAVASAFGVRACIVTAAGPGMDLSALSGHDLHIVPASETLTFEHTYTYWGNARRLRVTAQPNVTLTIAHVPPRCRRARVMLLGPLMPADMDPASFLPASSGGRGSHALALMAQGLQRSLDAGKKVVPLHQPSAQLLAALGPSTTVYLSDVETDAWPPGTIEGLAARTARFLVTRGALGADDHERGRRTRRPPFPVDAVVDTNGAGDCFATGHVLARAALRHAAPGAVANWAGGVAVSQPQTCKPACITQAMRAGWAVVPRLEESGGEARVGTGVVPGALGGPRAALRAALQRLLPGTERLAQQATL
;
A
#
# COMPACT_ATOMS: atom_id res chain seq x y z
N MET A 1 -15.15 -34.20 37.80
CA MET A 1 -14.30 -34.39 36.60
C MET A 1 -14.78 -33.68 35.33
N LEU A 2 -16.00 -33.12 35.24
CA LEU A 2 -16.45 -32.41 34.02
C LEU A 2 -15.79 -31.04 33.77
N GLY A 3 -15.37 -30.31 34.82
CA GLY A 3 -14.79 -28.95 34.67
C GLY A 3 -13.46 -28.90 33.91
N GLY A 4 -12.62 -29.93 34.02
CA GLY A 4 -11.31 -29.97 33.36
C GLY A 4 -11.38 -30.09 31.83
N ARG A 5 -12.42 -30.75 31.29
CA ARG A 5 -12.60 -30.94 29.84
C ARG A 5 -13.06 -29.65 29.14
N TRP A 6 -13.91 -28.86 29.81
CA TRP A 6 -14.34 -27.55 29.32
C TRP A 6 -13.21 -26.53 29.30
N ILE A 7 -12.38 -26.51 30.35
CA ILE A 7 -11.20 -25.64 30.42
C ILE A 7 -10.19 -26.03 29.34
N ALA A 8 -9.92 -27.32 29.14
CA ALA A 8 -9.03 -27.79 28.09
C ALA A 8 -9.54 -27.42 26.67
N ALA A 9 -10.83 -27.60 26.40
CA ALA A 9 -11.44 -27.22 25.12
C ALA A 9 -11.38 -25.70 24.87
N ALA A 10 -11.64 -24.88 25.89
CA ALA A 10 -11.53 -23.43 25.80
C ALA A 10 -10.08 -22.99 25.53
N LEU A 11 -9.10 -23.59 26.19
CA LEU A 11 -7.68 -23.31 25.96
C LEU A 11 -7.23 -23.70 24.54
N VAL A 12 -7.69 -24.84 24.00
CA VAL A 12 -7.42 -25.24 22.62
C VAL A 12 -8.03 -24.26 21.61
N LEU A 13 -9.27 -23.82 21.84
CA LEU A 13 -9.93 -22.84 20.97
C LEU A 13 -9.27 -21.45 21.02
N LEU A 14 -8.78 -21.04 22.19
CA LEU A 14 -8.01 -19.80 22.36
C LEU A 14 -6.66 -19.91 21.65
N ALA A 15 -5.91 -21.00 21.87
CA ALA A 15 -4.62 -21.24 21.22
C ALA A 15 -4.75 -21.32 19.70
N ALA A 16 -5.76 -22.02 19.19
CA ALA A 16 -6.07 -22.07 17.75
C ALA A 16 -6.43 -20.69 17.20
N GLY A 17 -7.20 -19.88 17.94
CA GLY A 17 -7.52 -18.51 17.57
C GLY A 17 -6.29 -17.58 17.53
N SER A 18 -5.40 -17.69 18.52
CA SER A 18 -4.15 -16.92 18.57
C SER A 18 -3.18 -17.33 17.46
N ALA A 19 -3.02 -18.63 17.21
CA ALA A 19 -2.20 -19.15 16.11
C ALA A 19 -2.77 -18.72 14.75
N TRP A 20 -4.09 -18.76 14.59
CA TRP A 20 -4.77 -18.26 13.40
C TRP A 20 -4.43 -16.79 13.15
N GLU A 21 -4.57 -15.93 14.16
CA GLU A 21 -4.32 -14.49 14.03
C GLU A 21 -2.84 -14.14 13.82
N ALA A 22 -1.93 -14.93 14.40
CA ALA A 22 -0.49 -14.82 14.18
C ALA A 22 -0.08 -15.20 12.74
N CYS A 23 -0.75 -16.18 12.15
CA CYS A 23 -0.46 -16.68 10.80
C CYS A 23 -1.13 -15.89 9.67
N ARG A 24 -1.97 -14.88 9.98
CA ARG A 24 -2.58 -14.02 8.96
C ARG A 24 -1.49 -13.20 8.24
N PRO A 25 -1.48 -13.18 6.89
CA PRO A 25 -0.60 -12.26 6.17
C PRO A 25 -0.83 -10.81 6.63
N ALA A 26 0.24 -10.04 6.79
CA ALA A 26 0.09 -8.63 7.16
C ALA A 26 -0.57 -7.82 6.04
N LEU A 27 -0.25 -8.16 4.79
CA LEU A 27 -0.63 -7.40 3.61
C LEU A 27 -0.93 -8.33 2.43
N THR A 28 -2.06 -8.09 1.78
CA THR A 28 -2.35 -8.54 0.41
C THR A 28 -2.40 -7.32 -0.49
N ILE A 29 -1.67 -7.35 -1.60
CA ILE A 29 -1.62 -6.30 -2.61
C ILE A 29 -2.34 -6.83 -3.85
N VAL A 30 -3.30 -6.08 -4.39
CA VAL A 30 -4.07 -6.46 -5.56
C VAL A 30 -4.06 -5.32 -6.56
N GLY A 31 -3.83 -5.62 -7.84
CA GLY A 31 -3.83 -4.65 -8.92
C GLY A 31 -3.04 -5.16 -10.11
N ASN A 32 -3.03 -4.41 -11.20
CA ASN A 32 -2.26 -4.80 -12.38
C ASN A 32 -0.82 -4.29 -12.25
N VAL A 33 0.14 -5.14 -12.62
CA VAL A 33 1.45 -4.67 -13.04
C VAL A 33 1.31 -3.96 -14.38
N THR A 34 2.24 -3.05 -14.66
CA THR A 34 2.28 -2.39 -15.97
C THR A 34 3.59 -2.58 -16.68
N LEU A 35 3.52 -2.49 -18.00
CA LEU A 35 4.65 -2.21 -18.85
C LEU A 35 4.64 -0.70 -19.14
N ASP A 36 5.51 0.04 -18.46
CA ASP A 36 5.66 1.47 -18.65
C ASP A 36 6.71 1.72 -19.74
N MET A 37 6.26 2.26 -20.88
CA MET A 37 7.12 2.63 -22.01
C MET A 37 7.58 4.08 -21.84
N VAL A 38 8.86 4.26 -21.47
CA VAL A 38 9.49 5.57 -21.25
C VAL A 38 10.55 5.77 -22.32
N ASN A 39 10.37 6.73 -23.23
CA ASN A 39 11.29 6.98 -24.35
C ASN A 39 11.64 5.69 -25.13
N GLY A 40 10.63 4.84 -25.35
CA GLY A 40 10.77 3.54 -26.04
C GLY A 40 11.38 2.42 -25.21
N LYS A 41 11.79 2.66 -23.96
CA LYS A 41 12.36 1.64 -23.07
C LYS A 41 11.26 1.06 -22.16
N PRO A 42 11.11 -0.28 -22.11
CA PRO A 42 10.16 -0.92 -21.20
C PRO A 42 10.67 -0.87 -19.76
N SER A 43 9.75 -0.63 -18.83
CA SER A 43 9.99 -0.73 -17.38
C SER A 43 8.81 -1.40 -16.71
N LEU A 44 9.07 -2.24 -15.71
CA LEU A 44 8.00 -2.72 -14.83
C LEU A 44 7.47 -1.54 -14.01
N GLY A 45 6.15 -1.41 -13.96
CA GLY A 45 5.47 -0.38 -13.19
C GLY A 45 4.17 -0.87 -12.57
N GLY A 46 3.30 0.10 -12.32
CA GLY A 46 2.00 -0.12 -11.71
C GLY A 46 2.08 -0.11 -10.19
N ALA A 47 0.94 0.22 -9.57
CA ALA A 47 0.85 0.42 -8.13
C ALA A 47 1.32 -0.81 -7.33
N VAL A 48 1.11 -2.01 -7.87
CA VAL A 48 1.57 -3.27 -7.27
C VAL A 48 3.08 -3.35 -7.16
N ALA A 49 3.81 -2.95 -8.21
CA ALA A 49 5.27 -3.03 -8.23
C ALA A 49 5.91 -2.07 -7.21
N TYR A 50 5.38 -0.85 -7.11
CA TYR A 50 5.82 0.13 -6.10
C TYR A 50 5.47 -0.33 -4.68
N ALA A 51 4.25 -0.83 -4.47
CA ALA A 51 3.83 -1.34 -3.16
C ALA A 51 4.66 -2.55 -2.72
N ALA A 52 5.02 -3.44 -3.64
CA ALA A 52 5.91 -4.58 -3.37
C ALA A 52 7.30 -4.12 -2.95
N ALA A 53 7.87 -3.11 -3.61
CA ALA A 53 9.17 -2.54 -3.23
C ALA A 53 9.15 -1.95 -1.81
N VAL A 54 8.11 -1.20 -1.45
CA VAL A 54 7.96 -0.68 -0.08
C VAL A 54 7.80 -1.84 0.92
N ALA A 55 6.97 -2.84 0.63
CA ALA A 55 6.83 -4.01 1.50
C ALA A 55 8.16 -4.75 1.71
N SER A 56 8.93 -4.94 0.64
CA SER A 56 10.27 -5.53 0.68
C SER A 56 11.27 -4.70 1.48
N ALA A 57 11.20 -3.37 1.43
CA ALA A 57 12.04 -2.49 2.24
C ALA A 57 11.71 -2.59 3.74
N PHE A 58 10.43 -2.73 4.07
CA PHE A 58 9.92 -2.89 5.43
C PHE A 58 10.10 -4.33 5.97
N GLY A 59 10.63 -5.25 5.16
CA GLY A 59 10.81 -6.65 5.52
C GLY A 59 9.50 -7.46 5.58
N VAL A 60 8.45 -6.97 4.91
CA VAL A 60 7.12 -7.59 4.88
C VAL A 60 6.96 -8.44 3.62
N ARG A 61 6.77 -9.75 3.81
CA ARG A 61 6.35 -10.66 2.73
C ARG A 61 4.84 -10.55 2.51
N ALA A 62 4.45 -9.75 1.53
CA ALA A 62 3.05 -9.64 1.09
C ALA A 62 2.59 -10.85 0.24
N CYS A 63 1.27 -11.09 0.24
CA CYS A 63 0.59 -11.74 -0.87
C CYS A 63 0.40 -10.72 -2.00
N ILE A 64 0.69 -11.08 -3.24
CA ILE A 64 0.49 -10.22 -4.41
C ILE A 64 -0.42 -10.93 -5.39
N VAL A 65 -1.49 -10.28 -5.81
CA VAL A 65 -2.42 -10.76 -6.85
C VAL A 65 -2.39 -9.77 -8.00
N THR A 66 -1.97 -10.21 -9.17
CA THR A 66 -1.80 -9.31 -10.32
C THR A 66 -2.13 -9.95 -11.65
N ALA A 67 -2.70 -9.17 -12.58
CA ALA A 67 -2.86 -9.61 -13.96
C ALA A 67 -1.61 -9.28 -14.78
N ALA A 68 -1.15 -10.24 -15.59
CA ALA A 68 -0.02 -10.06 -16.49
C ALA A 68 -0.21 -10.86 -17.78
N GLY A 69 0.26 -10.28 -18.89
CA GLY A 69 0.36 -10.97 -20.17
C GLY A 69 1.58 -11.89 -20.25
N PRO A 70 1.67 -12.74 -21.29
CA PRO A 70 2.80 -13.64 -21.49
C PRO A 70 4.14 -12.86 -21.59
N GLY A 71 5.20 -13.42 -20.99
CA GLY A 71 6.55 -12.87 -21.10
C GLY A 71 6.86 -11.65 -20.24
N MET A 72 5.93 -11.19 -19.39
CA MET A 72 6.20 -10.08 -18.47
C MET A 72 7.27 -10.47 -17.42
N ASP A 73 8.31 -9.65 -17.27
CA ASP A 73 9.30 -9.83 -16.20
C ASP A 73 8.74 -9.33 -14.86
N LEU A 74 8.61 -10.26 -13.90
CA LEU A 74 8.09 -10.03 -12.56
C LEU A 74 9.16 -10.26 -11.48
N SER A 75 10.44 -10.32 -11.85
CA SER A 75 11.55 -10.58 -10.94
C SER A 75 11.62 -9.60 -9.75
N ALA A 76 11.19 -8.35 -9.95
CA ALA A 76 11.11 -7.35 -8.88
C ALA A 76 10.08 -7.69 -7.78
N LEU A 77 9.15 -8.61 -8.05
CA LEU A 77 8.17 -9.12 -7.07
C LEU A 77 8.67 -10.36 -6.32
N SER A 78 9.91 -10.79 -6.57
CA SER A 78 10.52 -11.94 -5.90
C SER A 78 10.55 -11.75 -4.38
N GLY A 79 10.40 -12.85 -3.64
CA GLY A 79 10.31 -12.84 -2.18
C GLY A 79 8.90 -12.64 -1.62
N HIS A 80 7.92 -12.27 -2.47
CA HIS A 80 6.50 -12.24 -2.13
C HIS A 80 5.79 -13.57 -2.41
N ASP A 81 4.56 -13.74 -1.91
CA ASP A 81 3.65 -14.82 -2.35
C ASP A 81 2.87 -14.32 -3.57
N LEU A 82 3.39 -14.61 -4.77
CA LEU A 82 2.91 -14.06 -6.04
C LEU A 82 1.87 -14.98 -6.68
N HIS A 83 0.68 -14.45 -6.92
CA HIS A 83 -0.41 -15.08 -7.66
C HIS A 83 -0.68 -14.28 -8.93
N ILE A 84 -0.42 -14.88 -10.08
CA ILE A 84 -0.61 -14.27 -11.39
C ILE A 84 -1.96 -14.71 -11.93
N VAL A 85 -2.80 -13.74 -12.28
CA VAL A 85 -4.03 -13.94 -13.05
C VAL A 85 -3.65 -13.81 -14.53
N PRO A 86 -3.70 -14.89 -15.33
CA PRO A 86 -3.30 -14.80 -16.73
C PRO A 86 -4.18 -13.82 -17.50
N ALA A 87 -3.57 -12.97 -18.32
CA ALA A 87 -4.25 -12.07 -19.24
C ALA A 87 -3.66 -12.20 -20.65
N SER A 88 -4.39 -11.74 -21.67
CA SER A 88 -3.89 -11.72 -23.06
C SER A 88 -2.77 -10.69 -23.25
N GLU A 89 -2.83 -9.57 -22.53
CA GLU A 89 -1.86 -8.48 -22.61
C GLU A 89 -1.59 -7.91 -21.22
N THR A 90 -0.41 -7.32 -21.03
CA THR A 90 -0.09 -6.52 -19.84
C THR A 90 -0.58 -5.09 -20.05
N LEU A 91 -1.13 -4.46 -19.00
CA LEU A 91 -1.50 -3.05 -19.03
C LEU A 91 -0.29 -2.21 -19.41
N THR A 92 -0.34 -1.51 -20.54
CA THR A 92 0.82 -0.78 -21.05
C THR A 92 0.51 0.71 -21.11
N PHE A 93 1.33 1.49 -20.39
CA PHE A 93 1.31 2.95 -20.44
C PHE A 93 2.48 3.46 -21.26
N GLU A 94 2.21 4.34 -22.20
CA GLU A 94 3.23 5.12 -22.88
C GLU A 94 3.31 6.52 -22.28
N HIS A 95 4.53 6.92 -21.93
CA HIS A 95 4.82 8.24 -21.38
C HIS A 95 5.31 9.17 -22.47
N THR A 96 4.55 10.25 -22.70
CA THR A 96 4.98 11.36 -23.56
C THR A 96 5.23 12.59 -22.70
N TYR A 97 6.41 13.19 -22.86
CA TYR A 97 6.81 14.43 -22.20
C TYR A 97 6.74 15.57 -23.21
N THR A 98 6.06 16.66 -22.88
CA THR A 98 6.04 17.86 -23.74
C THR A 98 7.20 18.78 -23.40
N TYR A 99 7.95 19.23 -24.42
CA TYR A 99 9.20 20.01 -24.28
C TYR A 99 9.04 21.37 -23.55
N TRP A 100 7.81 21.93 -23.49
CA TRP A 100 7.53 23.27 -22.96
C TRP A 100 6.63 23.28 -21.72
N GLY A 101 6.35 22.12 -21.14
CA GLY A 101 5.56 22.05 -19.93
C GLY A 101 5.72 20.68 -19.32
N ASN A 102 6.01 20.64 -18.02
CA ASN A 102 6.19 19.44 -17.20
C ASN A 102 4.95 18.52 -17.12
N ALA A 103 4.02 18.61 -18.07
CA ALA A 103 2.82 17.80 -18.20
C ALA A 103 3.17 16.47 -18.87
N ARG A 104 3.39 15.45 -18.05
CA ARG A 104 3.43 14.05 -18.48
C ARG A 104 2.05 13.65 -18.99
N ARG A 105 1.96 13.16 -20.23
CA ARG A 105 0.73 12.56 -20.76
C ARG A 105 0.87 11.05 -20.82
N LEU A 106 -0.13 10.36 -20.28
CA LEU A 106 -0.23 8.90 -20.31
C LEU A 106 -1.15 8.49 -21.45
N ARG A 107 -0.70 7.54 -22.26
CA ARG A 107 -1.53 6.87 -23.26
C ARG A 107 -1.58 5.38 -22.95
N VAL A 108 -2.77 4.80 -22.99
CA VAL A 108 -2.94 3.35 -22.81
C VAL A 108 -2.84 2.67 -24.17
N THR A 109 -1.87 1.77 -24.33
CA THR A 109 -1.64 1.07 -25.60
C THR A 109 -2.16 -0.37 -25.60
N ALA A 110 -2.19 -1.01 -24.42
CA ALA A 110 -2.72 -2.35 -24.22
C ALA A 110 -3.43 -2.44 -22.86
N GLN A 111 -4.47 -3.26 -22.75
CA GLN A 111 -5.19 -3.52 -21.50
C GLN A 111 -5.42 -5.02 -21.30
N PRO A 112 -5.29 -5.53 -20.06
CA PRO A 112 -5.64 -6.91 -19.75
C PRO A 112 -7.12 -7.16 -20.03
N ASN A 113 -7.44 -8.35 -20.52
CA ASN A 113 -8.81 -8.83 -20.73
C ASN A 113 -9.45 -9.38 -19.43
N VAL A 114 -9.09 -8.82 -18.29
CA VAL A 114 -9.55 -9.25 -16.97
C VAL A 114 -9.77 -8.07 -16.04
N THR A 115 -10.88 -8.13 -15.31
CA THR A 115 -11.19 -7.24 -14.20
C THR A 115 -10.93 -8.01 -12.90
N LEU A 116 -9.97 -7.56 -12.10
CA LEU A 116 -9.63 -8.20 -10.83
C LEU A 116 -10.75 -8.03 -9.82
N THR A 117 -11.03 -9.11 -9.09
CA THR A 117 -12.08 -9.20 -8.06
C THR A 117 -11.59 -10.07 -6.92
N ILE A 118 -12.31 -10.08 -5.79
CA ILE A 118 -11.98 -10.94 -4.64
C ILE A 118 -11.89 -12.43 -4.99
N ALA A 119 -12.60 -12.88 -6.03
CA ALA A 119 -12.57 -14.27 -6.49
C ALA A 119 -11.17 -14.68 -6.97
N HIS A 120 -10.41 -13.75 -7.53
CA HIS A 120 -9.03 -13.96 -7.98
C HIS A 120 -8.01 -14.03 -6.83
N VAL A 121 -8.40 -13.62 -5.62
CA VAL A 121 -7.48 -13.67 -4.47
C VAL A 121 -7.46 -15.08 -3.89
N PRO A 122 -6.28 -15.72 -3.71
CA PRO A 122 -6.21 -17.03 -3.06
C PRO A 122 -6.78 -16.99 -1.62
N PRO A 123 -7.48 -18.04 -1.15
CA PRO A 123 -8.11 -18.06 0.17
C PRO A 123 -7.17 -17.68 1.34
N ARG A 124 -5.90 -18.09 1.27
CA ARG A 124 -4.88 -17.72 2.28
C ARG A 124 -4.69 -16.20 2.36
N CYS A 125 -4.63 -15.54 1.20
CA CYS A 125 -4.38 -14.11 1.06
C CYS A 125 -5.63 -13.27 1.33
N ARG A 126 -6.83 -13.84 1.18
CA ARG A 126 -8.09 -13.19 1.61
C ARG A 126 -8.12 -12.88 3.11
N ARG A 127 -7.34 -13.62 3.91
CA ARG A 127 -7.26 -13.44 5.36
C ARG A 127 -6.24 -12.38 5.80
N ALA A 128 -5.65 -11.63 4.88
CA ALA A 128 -4.68 -10.61 5.27
C ALA A 128 -5.29 -9.58 6.23
N ARG A 129 -4.46 -8.91 7.03
CA ARG A 129 -4.93 -7.83 7.91
C ARG A 129 -5.39 -6.62 7.10
N VAL A 130 -4.67 -6.32 6.01
CA VAL A 130 -5.02 -5.25 5.07
C VAL A 130 -5.00 -5.80 3.65
N MET A 131 -6.02 -5.46 2.86
CA MET A 131 -6.00 -5.56 1.41
C MET A 131 -5.70 -4.17 0.82
N LEU A 132 -4.57 -4.03 0.16
CA LEU A 132 -4.16 -2.83 -0.56
C LEU A 132 -4.50 -3.00 -2.04
N LEU A 133 -5.47 -2.24 -2.52
CA LEU A 133 -5.93 -2.22 -3.89
C LEU A 133 -5.26 -1.08 -4.65
N GLY A 134 -4.69 -1.39 -5.81
CA GLY A 134 -4.07 -0.45 -6.72
C GLY A 134 -4.64 -0.53 -8.13
N PRO A 135 -5.92 -0.14 -8.34
CA PRO A 135 -6.43 0.07 -9.69
C PRO A 135 -5.68 1.22 -10.37
N LEU A 136 -5.43 1.07 -11.66
CA LEU A 136 -4.73 1.99 -12.55
C LEU A 136 -5.64 2.51 -13.67
N MET A 137 -6.73 1.82 -13.98
CA MET A 137 -7.82 2.20 -14.87
C MET A 137 -9.16 1.66 -14.33
N PRO A 138 -10.32 2.30 -14.55
CA PRO A 138 -11.57 1.81 -13.95
C PRO A 138 -12.00 0.40 -14.35
N ALA A 139 -11.52 -0.11 -15.49
CA ALA A 139 -11.86 -1.44 -16.00
C ALA A 139 -10.98 -2.57 -15.41
N ASP A 140 -9.88 -2.25 -14.74
CA ASP A 140 -8.93 -3.27 -14.27
C ASP A 140 -9.36 -4.00 -12.99
N MET A 141 -10.30 -3.43 -12.24
CA MET A 141 -10.68 -3.94 -10.94
C MET A 141 -12.10 -3.54 -10.58
N ASP A 142 -12.82 -4.46 -9.94
CA ASP A 142 -14.03 -4.15 -9.17
C ASP A 142 -13.64 -4.02 -7.68
N PRO A 143 -13.38 -2.80 -7.18
CA PRO A 143 -12.96 -2.59 -5.80
C PRO A 143 -14.06 -2.91 -4.78
N ALA A 144 -15.34 -2.85 -5.16
CA ALA A 144 -16.45 -3.14 -4.26
C ALA A 144 -16.49 -4.63 -3.88
N SER A 145 -16.05 -5.51 -4.77
CA SER A 145 -15.95 -6.96 -4.49
C SER A 145 -15.02 -7.29 -3.31
N PHE A 146 -14.10 -6.39 -2.93
CA PHE A 146 -13.16 -6.58 -1.84
C PHE A 146 -13.63 -6.00 -0.50
N LEU A 147 -14.81 -5.39 -0.44
CA LEU A 147 -15.37 -4.94 0.83
C LEU A 147 -15.57 -6.15 1.76
N PRO A 148 -15.15 -6.06 3.04
CA PRO A 148 -15.39 -7.14 3.99
C PRO A 148 -16.90 -7.33 4.17
N ALA A 149 -17.33 -8.57 4.34
CA ALA A 149 -18.72 -8.87 4.64
C ALA A 149 -19.18 -8.15 5.91
N SER A 150 -20.40 -7.58 5.88
CA SER A 150 -20.97 -6.77 6.97
C SER A 150 -21.21 -7.55 8.27
N SER A 151 -21.21 -8.89 8.21
CA SER A 151 -21.31 -9.76 9.37
C SER A 151 -19.91 -9.93 9.98
N GLY A 152 -19.69 -9.29 11.14
CA GLY A 152 -18.42 -9.20 11.88
C GLY A 152 -17.82 -10.52 12.40
N GLY A 153 -17.72 -11.54 11.56
CA GLY A 153 -17.01 -12.78 11.84
C GLY A 153 -15.50 -12.57 11.95
N ARG A 154 -14.84 -13.53 12.61
CA ARG A 154 -13.37 -13.62 12.67
C ARG A 154 -12.80 -13.63 11.24
N GLY A 155 -11.91 -12.70 10.92
CA GLY A 155 -11.21 -12.64 9.63
C GLY A 155 -11.52 -11.42 8.75
N SER A 156 -12.21 -10.40 9.26
CA SER A 156 -12.34 -9.13 8.52
C SER A 156 -10.98 -8.46 8.29
N HIS A 157 -10.80 -7.89 7.10
CA HIS A 157 -9.63 -7.10 6.71
C HIS A 157 -9.99 -5.62 6.63
N ALA A 158 -9.01 -4.75 6.87
CA ALA A 158 -9.12 -3.36 6.45
C ALA A 158 -8.89 -3.28 4.93
N LEU A 159 -9.60 -2.37 4.27
CA LEU A 159 -9.40 -2.10 2.85
C LEU A 159 -8.59 -0.81 2.71
N ALA A 160 -7.55 -0.81 1.90
CA ALA A 160 -6.77 0.35 1.53
C ALA A 160 -6.84 0.51 0.02
N LEU A 161 -7.38 1.62 -0.48
CA LEU A 161 -7.66 1.83 -1.89
C LEU A 161 -6.86 3.02 -2.43
N MET A 162 -5.87 2.74 -3.28
CA MET A 162 -5.19 3.75 -4.09
C MET A 162 -6.12 4.08 -5.26
N ALA A 163 -7.01 5.06 -5.07
CA ALA A 163 -8.17 5.26 -5.92
C ALA A 163 -7.88 6.05 -7.21
N GLN A 164 -6.64 6.49 -7.42
CA GLN A 164 -6.25 7.32 -8.56
C GLN A 164 -6.69 6.70 -9.90
N GLY A 165 -6.46 5.39 -10.10
CA GLY A 165 -6.86 4.71 -11.33
C GLY A 165 -8.36 4.72 -11.60
N LEU A 166 -9.18 4.80 -10.55
CA LEU A 166 -10.65 4.86 -10.67
C LEU A 166 -11.15 6.24 -11.12
N GLN A 167 -10.30 7.27 -11.05
CA GLN A 167 -10.63 8.65 -11.44
C GLN A 167 -10.06 9.01 -12.82
N ARG A 168 -9.80 7.99 -13.65
CA ARG A 168 -9.30 8.13 -15.02
C ARG A 168 -10.37 7.74 -16.02
N SER A 169 -10.40 8.41 -17.15
CA SER A 169 -11.05 7.94 -18.37
C SER A 169 -10.07 8.01 -19.54
N LEU A 170 -10.47 7.46 -20.69
CA LEU A 170 -9.72 7.56 -21.93
C LEU A 170 -10.44 8.50 -22.89
N ASP A 171 -9.68 9.41 -23.49
CA ASP A 171 -10.16 10.15 -24.65
C ASP A 171 -10.14 9.26 -25.92
N ALA A 172 -10.62 9.82 -27.04
CA ALA A 172 -10.62 9.12 -28.33
C ALA A 172 -9.23 8.66 -28.80
N GLY A 173 -8.16 9.32 -28.33
CA GLY A 173 -6.77 8.97 -28.61
C GLY A 173 -6.15 8.00 -27.59
N LYS A 174 -6.96 7.37 -26.72
CA LYS A 174 -6.52 6.52 -25.61
C LYS A 174 -5.61 7.25 -24.60
N LYS A 175 -5.68 8.58 -24.53
CA LYS A 175 -4.98 9.35 -23.51
C LYS A 175 -5.79 9.33 -22.23
N VAL A 176 -5.09 9.20 -21.12
CA VAL A 176 -5.68 9.28 -19.78
C VAL A 176 -6.07 10.72 -19.49
N VAL A 177 -7.33 10.93 -19.12
CA VAL A 177 -7.85 12.22 -18.66
C VAL A 177 -8.54 12.04 -17.29
N PRO A 178 -8.52 13.05 -16.42
CA PRO A 178 -9.13 12.96 -15.11
C PRO A 178 -10.67 13.07 -15.19
N LEU A 179 -11.35 12.43 -14.24
CA LEU A 179 -12.78 12.64 -14.02
C LEU A 179 -13.02 13.89 -13.16
N HIS A 180 -14.08 14.64 -13.49
CA HIS A 180 -14.47 15.86 -12.75
C HIS A 180 -15.40 15.57 -11.57
N GLN A 181 -15.75 14.30 -11.35
CA GLN A 181 -16.59 13.83 -10.26
C GLN A 181 -16.09 12.46 -9.81
N PRO A 182 -16.35 12.07 -8.54
CA PRO A 182 -16.04 10.74 -8.06
C PRO A 182 -16.73 9.66 -8.92
N SER A 183 -15.95 8.70 -9.41
CA SER A 183 -16.50 7.57 -10.17
C SER A 183 -17.42 6.68 -9.35
N ALA A 184 -18.36 6.00 -10.03
CA ALA A 184 -19.26 5.03 -9.40
C ALA A 184 -18.51 3.92 -8.66
N GLN A 185 -17.39 3.45 -9.22
CA GLN A 185 -16.53 2.44 -8.62
C GLN A 185 -15.91 2.92 -7.31
N LEU A 186 -15.46 4.19 -7.23
CA LEU A 186 -14.99 4.76 -5.98
C LEU A 186 -16.12 4.82 -4.95
N LEU A 187 -17.30 5.32 -5.35
CA LEU A 187 -18.46 5.44 -4.45
C LEU A 187 -18.93 4.08 -3.91
N ALA A 188 -18.84 3.03 -4.71
CA ALA A 188 -19.22 1.66 -4.35
C ALA A 188 -18.22 0.98 -3.40
N ALA A 189 -16.96 1.42 -3.40
CA ALA A 189 -15.89 0.86 -2.56
C ALA A 189 -15.72 1.57 -1.20
N LEU A 190 -16.53 2.60 -0.91
CA LEU A 190 -16.48 3.30 0.37
C LEU A 190 -17.12 2.46 1.48
N GLY A 191 -16.54 2.53 2.67
CA GLY A 191 -17.05 1.84 3.84
C GLY A 191 -16.25 2.16 5.10
N PRO A 192 -16.79 1.83 6.29
CA PRO A 192 -16.19 2.18 7.58
C PRO A 192 -14.83 1.51 7.86
N SER A 193 -14.44 0.52 7.05
CA SER A 193 -13.13 -0.16 7.10
C SER A 193 -12.21 0.23 5.93
N THR A 194 -12.65 1.13 5.04
CA THR A 194 -11.90 1.56 3.87
C THR A 194 -11.06 2.79 4.19
N THR A 195 -9.76 2.74 3.86
CA THR A 195 -8.88 3.90 3.76
C THR A 195 -8.68 4.24 2.28
N VAL A 196 -8.96 5.48 1.87
CA VAL A 196 -8.82 5.93 0.48
C VAL A 196 -7.58 6.83 0.35
N TYR A 197 -6.85 6.67 -0.74
CA TYR A 197 -5.72 7.54 -1.12
C TYR A 197 -5.97 8.11 -2.52
N LEU A 198 -5.90 9.44 -2.63
CA LEU A 198 -5.95 10.20 -3.88
C LEU A 198 -4.92 11.34 -3.84
N SER A 199 -4.74 12.05 -4.95
CA SER A 199 -3.98 13.30 -4.98
C SER A 199 -4.86 14.50 -5.32
N ASP A 200 -4.34 15.69 -5.06
CA ASP A 200 -4.95 16.95 -5.48
C ASP A 200 -5.18 17.01 -7.00
N VAL A 201 -4.33 16.38 -7.81
CA VAL A 201 -4.52 16.26 -9.27
C VAL A 201 -5.88 15.64 -9.63
N GLU A 202 -6.32 14.61 -8.90
CA GLU A 202 -7.64 14.01 -9.13
C GLU A 202 -8.77 14.77 -8.45
N THR A 203 -8.53 15.40 -7.30
CA THR A 203 -9.60 15.94 -6.46
C THR A 203 -9.89 17.43 -6.66
N ASP A 204 -8.95 18.21 -7.18
CA ASP A 204 -9.09 19.67 -7.31
C ASP A 204 -10.19 20.08 -8.32
N ALA A 205 -10.49 19.19 -9.27
CA ALA A 205 -11.58 19.39 -10.23
C ALA A 205 -12.98 19.09 -9.64
N TRP A 206 -13.06 18.55 -8.42
CA TRP A 206 -14.33 18.17 -7.81
C TRP A 206 -15.02 19.35 -7.14
N PRO A 207 -16.37 19.31 -7.03
CA PRO A 207 -17.11 20.33 -6.29
C PRO A 207 -16.62 20.47 -4.84
N PRO A 208 -16.63 21.69 -4.28
CA PRO A 208 -16.33 21.91 -2.86
C PRO A 208 -17.18 21.03 -1.94
N GLY A 209 -16.60 20.52 -0.84
CA GLY A 209 -17.28 19.64 0.10
C GLY A 209 -17.32 18.16 -0.31
N THR A 210 -16.91 17.81 -1.54
CA THR A 210 -16.91 16.43 -2.02
C THR A 210 -15.98 15.56 -1.18
N ILE A 211 -14.74 16.01 -0.93
CA ILE A 211 -13.76 15.24 -0.15
C ILE A 211 -14.30 14.97 1.26
N GLU A 212 -14.86 15.97 1.93
CA GLU A 212 -15.46 15.85 3.27
C GLU A 212 -16.61 14.84 3.28
N GLY A 213 -17.50 14.90 2.29
CA GLY A 213 -18.62 13.97 2.14
C GLY A 213 -18.18 12.53 1.90
N LEU A 214 -17.15 12.30 1.08
CA LEU A 214 -16.59 10.97 0.87
C LEU A 214 -15.84 10.47 2.11
N ALA A 215 -15.03 11.33 2.74
CA ALA A 215 -14.27 11.00 3.93
C ALA A 215 -15.16 10.54 5.08
N ALA A 216 -16.34 11.17 5.26
CA ALA A 216 -17.32 10.80 6.27
C ALA A 216 -17.86 9.35 6.13
N ARG A 217 -17.73 8.75 4.94
CA ARG A 217 -18.14 7.36 4.64
C ARG A 217 -17.02 6.35 4.77
N THR A 218 -15.82 6.79 5.13
CA THR A 218 -14.59 5.97 5.16
C THR A 218 -13.98 5.91 6.55
N ALA A 219 -13.11 4.92 6.79
CA ALA A 219 -12.27 4.90 7.98
C ALA A 219 -11.32 6.11 8.01
N ARG A 220 -10.76 6.43 6.82
CA ARG A 220 -9.78 7.49 6.62
C ARG A 220 -9.67 7.85 5.13
N PHE A 221 -9.43 9.11 4.83
CA PHE A 221 -9.27 9.59 3.45
C PHE A 221 -8.05 10.51 3.37
N LEU A 222 -7.06 10.15 2.56
CA LEU A 222 -5.83 10.91 2.40
C LEU A 222 -5.73 11.50 0.99
N VAL A 223 -5.44 12.79 0.92
CA VAL A 223 -5.19 13.52 -0.33
C VAL A 223 -3.76 14.02 -0.33
N THR A 224 -2.89 13.40 -1.13
CA THR A 224 -1.51 13.87 -1.30
C THR A 224 -1.48 15.17 -2.09
N ARG A 225 -0.63 16.11 -1.69
CA ARG A 225 -0.45 17.43 -2.31
C ARG A 225 0.99 17.68 -2.73
N GLY A 226 1.63 16.68 -3.35
CA GLY A 226 3.03 16.74 -3.78
C GLY A 226 3.97 17.30 -2.70
N ALA A 227 4.68 18.39 -3.04
CA ALA A 227 5.63 19.05 -2.16
C ALA A 227 5.00 19.71 -0.91
N LEU A 228 3.67 19.79 -0.82
CA LEU A 228 2.95 20.33 0.33
C LEU A 228 2.56 19.25 1.35
N GLY A 229 2.92 17.98 1.12
CA GLY A 229 2.59 16.85 2.00
C GLY A 229 1.24 16.23 1.67
N ALA A 230 0.36 16.02 2.65
CA ALA A 230 -0.96 15.40 2.45
C ALA A 230 -2.03 15.97 3.40
N ASP A 231 -3.30 15.94 3.00
CA ASP A 231 -4.44 16.12 3.90
C ASP A 231 -4.90 14.75 4.37
N ASP A 232 -5.09 14.60 5.67
CA ASP A 232 -5.58 13.39 6.30
C ASP A 232 -6.93 13.67 6.97
N HIS A 233 -7.98 13.08 6.41
CA HIS A 233 -9.34 13.16 6.93
C HIS A 233 -9.64 11.89 7.72
N GLU A 234 -9.79 12.01 9.04
CA GLU A 234 -10.11 10.90 9.95
C GLU A 234 -11.15 11.37 10.97
N ARG A 235 -12.25 10.61 11.08
CA ARG A 235 -13.35 10.88 12.06
C ARG A 235 -13.85 12.34 12.00
N GLY A 236 -14.09 12.83 10.78
CA GLY A 236 -14.59 14.19 10.55
C GLY A 236 -13.56 15.31 10.79
N ARG A 237 -12.31 14.99 11.15
CA ARG A 237 -11.23 15.98 11.30
C ARG A 237 -10.27 15.90 10.14
N ARG A 238 -9.92 17.06 9.58
CA ARG A 238 -8.86 17.21 8.58
C ARG A 238 -7.58 17.68 9.27
N THR A 239 -6.48 16.97 9.05
CA THR A 239 -5.15 17.32 9.56
C THR A 239 -4.17 17.39 8.39
N ARG A 240 -3.37 18.46 8.31
CA ARG A 240 -2.27 18.56 7.35
C ARG A 240 -1.10 17.69 7.83
N ARG A 241 -0.62 16.81 6.95
CA ARG A 241 0.58 15.99 7.13
C ARG A 241 1.71 16.60 6.32
N PRO A 242 2.72 17.19 6.97
CA PRO A 242 3.79 17.89 6.27
C PRO A 242 4.68 16.93 5.45
N PRO A 243 5.25 17.41 4.33
CA PRO A 243 6.11 16.59 3.47
C PRO A 243 7.37 16.13 4.23
N PHE A 244 8.00 15.08 3.71
CA PHE A 244 9.36 14.72 4.13
C PHE A 244 10.36 15.47 3.23
N PRO A 245 11.35 16.18 3.80
CA PRO A 245 12.32 16.92 3.01
C PRO A 245 13.19 15.97 2.20
N VAL A 246 13.42 16.33 0.93
CA VAL A 246 14.29 15.59 0.01
C VAL A 246 15.24 16.56 -0.68
N ASP A 247 16.48 16.13 -0.92
CA ASP A 247 17.51 16.99 -1.54
C ASP A 247 17.15 17.35 -2.99
N ALA A 248 16.56 16.39 -3.71
CA ALA A 248 16.12 16.59 -5.09
C ALA A 248 14.90 15.72 -5.42
N VAL A 249 14.00 16.28 -6.22
CA VAL A 249 12.91 15.57 -6.91
C VAL A 249 13.44 15.15 -8.28
N VAL A 250 13.61 13.83 -8.48
CA VAL A 250 14.18 13.24 -9.70
C VAL A 250 13.09 12.71 -10.62
N ASP A 251 12.16 11.92 -10.09
CA ASP A 251 11.01 11.38 -10.84
C ASP A 251 9.85 11.08 -9.89
N THR A 252 8.64 11.55 -10.23
CA THR A 252 7.47 11.46 -9.33
C THR A 252 6.70 10.15 -9.42
N ASN A 253 7.11 9.19 -10.26
CA ASN A 253 6.36 7.95 -10.48
C ASN A 253 6.40 7.07 -9.25
N GLY A 254 5.24 6.48 -8.93
CA GLY A 254 5.08 5.61 -7.78
C GLY A 254 5.15 6.32 -6.43
N ALA A 255 5.26 7.65 -6.38
CA ALA A 255 5.32 8.39 -5.11
C ALA A 255 4.05 8.22 -4.28
N GLY A 256 2.87 8.34 -4.92
CA GLY A 256 1.58 8.08 -4.28
C GLY A 256 1.41 6.63 -3.82
N ASP A 257 1.86 5.67 -4.64
CA ASP A 257 1.82 4.24 -4.29
C ASP A 257 2.72 3.91 -3.10
N CYS A 258 3.93 4.50 -3.08
CA CYS A 258 4.87 4.36 -1.97
C CYS A 258 4.36 5.05 -0.70
N PHE A 259 3.75 6.23 -0.83
CA PHE A 259 3.09 6.93 0.28
C PHE A 259 1.98 6.08 0.88
N ALA A 260 1.05 5.59 0.05
CA ALA A 260 -0.09 4.79 0.50
C ALA A 260 0.37 3.50 1.16
N THR A 261 1.34 2.81 0.56
CA THR A 261 1.89 1.55 1.11
C THR A 261 2.65 1.80 2.41
N GLY A 262 3.45 2.87 2.48
CA GLY A 262 4.14 3.28 3.70
C GLY A 262 3.17 3.57 4.83
N HIS A 263 2.08 4.30 4.56
CA HIS A 263 1.01 4.55 5.53
C HIS A 263 0.36 3.24 6.01
N VAL A 264 0.00 2.34 5.09
CA VAL A 264 -0.60 1.03 5.43
C VAL A 264 0.32 0.22 6.34
N LEU A 265 1.60 0.08 5.97
CA LEU A 265 2.56 -0.71 6.74
C LEU A 265 2.89 -0.06 8.08
N ALA A 266 3.01 1.26 8.13
CA ALA A 266 3.21 2.00 9.37
C ALA A 266 2.07 1.73 10.37
N ARG A 267 0.82 1.70 9.91
CA ARG A 267 -0.33 1.42 10.80
C ARG A 267 -0.47 -0.06 11.15
N ALA A 268 -0.46 -0.93 10.15
CA ALA A 268 -0.87 -2.32 10.31
C ALA A 268 0.27 -3.24 10.75
N ALA A 269 1.50 -2.99 10.28
CA ALA A 269 2.66 -3.83 10.58
C ALA A 269 3.51 -3.25 11.71
N LEU A 270 3.83 -1.95 11.64
CA LEU A 270 4.69 -1.30 12.64
C LEU A 270 3.93 -0.77 13.85
N ARG A 271 2.64 -0.46 13.72
CA ARG A 271 1.84 0.29 14.70
C ARG A 271 2.54 1.58 15.12
N HIS A 272 3.11 2.28 14.13
CA HIS A 272 3.88 3.49 14.32
C HIS A 272 3.01 4.61 14.89
N ALA A 273 3.55 5.43 15.78
CA ALA A 273 2.84 6.57 16.38
C ALA A 273 2.52 7.67 15.35
N ALA A 274 3.32 7.76 14.29
CA ALA A 274 3.25 8.79 13.26
C ALA A 274 3.18 8.17 11.84
N PRO A 275 2.07 7.51 11.46
CA PRO A 275 1.96 6.81 10.18
C PRO A 275 1.97 7.73 8.96
N GLY A 276 1.50 8.97 9.08
CA GLY A 276 1.57 9.98 8.01
C GLY A 276 2.99 10.45 7.75
N ALA A 277 3.83 10.56 8.79
CA ALA A 277 5.24 10.89 8.61
C ALA A 277 6.00 9.77 7.87
N VAL A 278 5.73 8.50 8.19
CA VAL A 278 6.29 7.34 7.46
C VAL A 278 5.81 7.32 6.01
N ALA A 279 4.54 7.66 5.76
CA ALA A 279 3.99 7.77 4.41
C ALA A 279 4.71 8.85 3.58
N ASN A 280 4.88 10.04 4.15
CA ASN A 280 5.59 11.14 3.50
C ASN A 280 7.07 10.81 3.26
N TRP A 281 7.74 10.15 4.21
CA TRP A 281 9.09 9.63 4.00
C TRP A 281 9.15 8.64 2.84
N ALA A 282 8.20 7.70 2.78
CA ALA A 282 8.19 6.69 1.71
C ALA A 282 7.97 7.31 0.32
N GLY A 283 7.03 8.27 0.21
CA GLY A 283 6.82 9.06 -1.00
C GLY A 283 8.05 9.90 -1.36
N GLY A 284 8.68 10.53 -0.36
CA GLY A 284 9.91 11.32 -0.49
C GLY A 284 11.07 10.50 -1.07
N VAL A 285 11.37 9.35 -0.47
CA VAL A 285 12.41 8.45 -0.97
C VAL A 285 12.14 8.04 -2.41
N ALA A 286 10.87 7.76 -2.76
CA ALA A 286 10.49 7.37 -4.11
C ALA A 286 10.71 8.50 -5.14
N VAL A 287 10.43 9.76 -4.78
CA VAL A 287 10.63 10.89 -5.72
C VAL A 287 12.11 11.19 -5.99
N SER A 288 13.01 10.82 -5.08
CA SER A 288 14.45 11.01 -5.24
C SER A 288 15.13 9.91 -6.06
N GLN A 289 14.39 8.91 -6.54
CA GLN A 289 14.93 7.85 -7.41
C GLN A 289 14.57 8.09 -8.89
N PRO A 290 15.46 7.79 -9.83
CA PRO A 290 15.14 7.86 -11.25
C PRO A 290 14.23 6.71 -11.71
N GLN A 291 13.35 6.96 -12.69
CA GLN A 291 12.44 5.96 -13.23
C GLN A 291 13.16 4.70 -13.76
N THR A 292 14.37 4.85 -14.30
CA THR A 292 15.13 3.77 -14.94
C THR A 292 15.55 2.64 -14.00
N CYS A 293 15.56 2.87 -12.68
CA CYS A 293 15.88 1.84 -11.69
C CYS A 293 14.66 1.42 -10.85
N LYS A 294 13.52 2.09 -11.02
CA LYS A 294 12.31 1.77 -10.26
C LYS A 294 11.72 0.43 -10.73
N PRO A 295 11.16 -0.37 -9.79
CA PRO A 295 11.00 -0.08 -8.36
C PRO A 295 12.18 -0.56 -7.49
N ALA A 296 13.22 -1.19 -8.05
CA ALA A 296 14.30 -1.83 -7.28
C ALA A 296 15.10 -0.83 -6.42
N CYS A 297 15.48 0.33 -6.98
CA CYS A 297 16.22 1.35 -6.24
C CYS A 297 15.41 1.98 -5.09
N ILE A 298 14.08 1.98 -5.16
CA ILE A 298 13.22 2.42 -4.03
C ILE A 298 13.47 1.49 -2.83
N THR A 299 13.51 0.17 -3.07
CA THR A 299 13.77 -0.81 -2.01
C THR A 299 15.14 -0.57 -1.36
N GLN A 300 16.17 -0.36 -2.18
CA GLN A 300 17.53 -0.10 -1.71
C GLN A 300 17.62 1.20 -0.89
N ALA A 301 17.07 2.30 -1.42
CA ALA A 301 17.10 3.60 -0.78
C ALA A 301 16.34 3.61 0.55
N MET A 302 15.15 3.00 0.60
CA MET A 302 14.38 2.88 1.84
C MET A 302 15.11 2.04 2.89
N ARG A 303 15.79 0.96 2.50
CA ARG A 303 16.61 0.17 3.43
C ARG A 303 17.79 0.96 3.98
N ALA A 304 18.47 1.75 3.14
CA ALA A 304 19.55 2.62 3.57
C ALA A 304 19.06 3.72 4.55
N GLY A 305 17.87 4.29 4.30
CA GLY A 305 17.25 5.32 5.13
C GLY A 305 16.45 4.80 6.33
N TRP A 306 16.39 3.48 6.56
CA TRP A 306 15.46 2.88 7.53
C TRP A 306 15.61 3.40 8.96
N ALA A 307 16.84 3.76 9.37
CA ALA A 307 17.13 4.29 10.70
C ALA A 307 16.39 5.60 11.04
N VAL A 308 15.83 6.28 10.04
CA VAL A 308 14.99 7.46 10.24
C VAL A 308 13.58 7.08 10.72
N VAL A 309 13.03 5.97 10.23
CA VAL A 309 11.61 5.59 10.42
C VAL A 309 11.17 5.60 11.88
N PRO A 310 11.88 4.94 12.84
CA PRO A 310 11.45 4.92 14.25
C PRO A 310 11.48 6.29 14.95
N ARG A 311 12.18 7.27 14.36
CA ARG A 311 12.36 8.63 14.91
C ARG A 311 11.39 9.63 14.27
N LEU A 312 10.56 9.20 13.32
CA LEU A 312 9.61 10.11 12.67
C LEU A 312 8.48 10.47 13.63
N GLU A 313 8.19 11.77 13.71
CA GLU A 313 7.11 12.31 14.54
C GLU A 313 6.11 13.09 13.69
N GLU A 314 4.87 13.16 14.17
CA GLU A 314 3.83 14.05 13.63
C GLU A 314 3.72 15.27 14.55
N SER A 315 4.31 16.39 14.14
CA SER A 315 4.07 17.70 14.76
C SER A 315 3.39 18.62 13.74
N GLY A 316 2.55 19.56 14.21
CA GLY A 316 1.62 20.35 13.39
C GLY A 316 2.21 21.33 12.37
N GLY A 317 3.40 21.10 11.84
CA GLY A 317 4.03 21.95 10.84
C GLY A 317 5.05 21.24 9.93
N GLU A 318 5.85 20.29 10.46
CA GLU A 318 6.89 19.57 9.69
C GLU A 318 7.09 18.13 10.19
N ALA A 319 7.41 17.20 9.28
CA ALA A 319 7.86 15.87 9.64
C ALA A 319 9.30 15.99 10.13
N ARG A 320 9.53 15.81 11.43
CA ARG A 320 10.86 15.92 12.04
C ARG A 320 11.41 14.53 12.36
N VAL A 321 12.72 14.40 12.25
CA VAL A 321 13.46 13.26 12.79
C VAL A 321 13.81 13.61 14.24
N GLY A 322 13.18 12.94 15.20
CA GLY A 322 13.44 13.12 16.62
C GLY A 322 14.93 12.90 16.94
N THR A 323 15.51 13.79 17.72
CA THR A 323 16.94 13.77 18.12
C THR A 323 17.23 12.80 19.27
N GLY A 324 16.22 12.08 19.77
CA GLY A 324 16.36 11.13 20.89
C GLY A 324 17.19 9.91 20.51
N VAL A 325 18.25 9.66 21.29
CA VAL A 325 18.99 8.39 21.27
C VAL A 325 18.09 7.30 21.84
N VAL A 326 17.64 6.37 21.01
CA VAL A 326 17.04 5.11 21.48
C VAL A 326 18.19 4.16 21.81
N PRO A 327 18.38 3.71 23.07
CA PRO A 327 19.40 2.72 23.37
C PRO A 327 19.07 1.40 22.64
N GLY A 328 19.95 0.97 21.72
CA GLY A 328 19.97 -0.42 21.23
C GLY A 328 19.36 -0.74 19.86
N ALA A 329 19.14 0.22 18.95
CA ALA A 329 18.57 -0.06 17.62
C ALA A 329 19.61 0.01 16.48
N LEU A 330 20.62 -0.86 16.49
CA LEU A 330 21.50 -1.12 15.34
C LEU A 330 21.12 -2.37 14.53
N GLY A 331 19.89 -2.88 14.71
CA GLY A 331 19.39 -4.03 13.95
C GLY A 331 18.34 -3.61 12.92
N GLY A 332 18.45 -4.11 11.69
CA GLY A 332 17.47 -3.88 10.62
C GLY A 332 16.04 -4.37 10.95
N PRO A 333 15.09 -4.32 9.98
CA PRO A 333 13.66 -4.59 10.21
C PRO A 333 13.36 -5.91 10.95
N ARG A 334 14.17 -6.95 10.71
CA ARG A 334 14.06 -8.26 11.39
C ARG A 334 14.39 -8.20 12.89
N ALA A 335 15.34 -7.36 13.29
CA ALA A 335 15.71 -7.20 14.70
C ALA A 335 14.67 -6.38 15.47
N ALA A 336 14.09 -5.35 14.84
CA ALA A 336 12.98 -4.60 15.41
C ALA A 336 11.72 -5.46 15.58
N LEU A 337 11.41 -6.32 14.59
CA LEU A 337 10.31 -7.29 14.68
C LEU A 337 10.57 -8.34 15.76
N ARG A 338 11.81 -8.82 15.91
CA ARG A 338 12.21 -9.75 16.98
C ARG A 338 12.08 -9.12 18.37
N ALA A 339 12.51 -7.87 18.53
CA ALA A 339 12.37 -7.12 19.77
C ALA A 339 10.90 -6.86 20.12
N ALA A 340 10.05 -6.58 19.13
CA ALA A 340 8.60 -6.44 19.33
C ALA A 340 7.94 -7.77 19.72
N LEU A 341 8.35 -8.89 19.11
CA LEU A 341 7.88 -10.23 19.48
C LEU A 341 8.33 -10.65 20.89
N GLN A 342 9.55 -10.30 21.29
CA GLN A 342 10.07 -10.56 22.64
C GLN A 342 9.30 -9.79 23.72
N ARG A 343 8.83 -8.57 23.42
CA ARG A 343 7.97 -7.79 24.34
C ARG A 343 6.55 -8.38 24.47
N LEU A 344 6.08 -9.11 23.45
CA LEU A 344 4.74 -9.73 23.44
C LEU A 344 4.71 -11.12 24.10
N LEU A 345 5.86 -11.78 24.24
CA LEU A 345 6.00 -13.12 24.83
C LEU A 345 7.20 -13.18 25.80
N PRO A 346 7.14 -12.54 26.97
CA PRO A 346 8.21 -12.67 27.95
C PRO A 346 8.30 -14.11 28.46
N GLY A 347 9.46 -14.77 28.29
CA GLY A 347 9.77 -16.06 28.93
C GLY A 347 9.88 -17.31 28.03
N THR A 348 9.91 -17.20 26.69
CA THR A 348 10.04 -18.37 25.80
C THR A 348 11.46 -18.91 25.60
N GLU A 349 12.47 -18.31 26.23
CA GLU A 349 13.88 -18.74 26.10
C GLU A 349 14.12 -20.18 26.58
N ARG A 350 13.31 -20.68 27.52
CA ARG A 350 13.48 -22.05 28.07
C ARG A 350 12.91 -23.17 27.19
N LEU A 351 12.05 -22.88 26.22
CA LEU A 351 11.45 -23.92 25.36
C LEU A 351 12.29 -24.23 24.11
N ALA A 352 13.20 -23.32 23.72
CA ALA A 352 14.11 -23.56 22.59
C ALA A 352 15.37 -24.36 22.98
N GLN A 353 15.74 -24.41 24.27
CA GLN A 353 16.90 -25.16 24.75
C GLN A 353 16.61 -26.64 25.10
N GLN A 354 15.33 -27.06 25.14
CA GLN A 354 14.95 -28.46 25.41
C GLN A 354 14.55 -29.27 24.16
N ALA A 355 14.59 -28.66 22.96
CA ALA A 355 14.33 -29.35 21.70
C ALA A 355 15.62 -29.67 20.91
N THR A 356 16.76 -29.73 21.61
CA THR A 356 18.05 -30.16 21.04
C THR A 356 18.69 -31.16 21.98
N LEU A 357 18.06 -32.34 22.07
CA LEU A 357 18.70 -33.63 22.35
C LEU A 357 18.06 -34.66 21.43
#